data_AF-A0A9P7D3W7-F1
#
_entry.id   AF-A0A9P7D3W7-F1
#
_cell.length_a   1.000
_cell.length_b   1.000
_cell.length_c   1.000
_cell.angle_alpha   90.00
_cell.angle_beta   90.00
_cell.angle_gamma   90.00
#
_symmetry.space_group_name_H-M   'P 1'
#
loop_
_entity.id
_entity.type
_entity.pdbx_description
1 polymer ?
#
loop_
_entity_poly.entity_id
_entity_poly.type
_entity_poly.pdbx_seq_one_letter_code
_entity_poly.pdbx_strand_id
1 'polypeptide(L)'
;AINTLLFYVQSFIAPKIATVFEQHTPKHWMAVLKVYARVQKCLRHSILECPMTDMGGLFFALAMKESRSSLIYIDWNDNRVIYAYIFAVRDWEGGKFCIPQLGIKIPVQLGQVLAVLACVVAHFSAPMTTGHRIVFICFTDILLFQHTHPKFFIVVT
;
A
#
# COMPACT_ATOMS: atom_id res chain seq x y z
N ALA A 1 -4.52 -11.22 16.98
CA ALA A 1 -3.95 -11.56 15.66
C ALA A 1 -3.79 -10.32 14.77
N ILE A 2 -4.88 -9.65 14.37
CA ILE A 2 -4.81 -8.48 13.47
C ILE A 2 -4.02 -7.31 14.07
N ASN A 3 -4.24 -6.96 15.35
CA ASN A 3 -3.50 -5.89 16.03
C ASN A 3 -1.99 -6.14 16.05
N THR A 4 -1.60 -7.39 16.26
CA THR A 4 -0.19 -7.81 16.25
C THR A 4 0.42 -7.63 14.86
N LEU A 5 -0.30 -8.05 13.80
CA LEU A 5 0.13 -7.83 12.42
C LEU A 5 0.31 -6.34 12.12
N LEU A 6 -0.71 -5.52 12.44
CA LEU A 6 -0.65 -4.07 12.22
C LEU A 6 0.50 -3.42 12.98
N PHE A 7 0.71 -3.83 14.23
CA PHE A 7 1.85 -3.38 15.02
C PHE A 7 3.19 -3.72 14.37
N TYR A 8 3.36 -4.93 13.82
CA TYR A 8 4.60 -5.30 13.12
C TYR A 8 4.81 -4.46 11.85
N VAL A 9 3.74 -4.25 11.08
CA VAL A 9 3.82 -3.43 9.87
C VAL A 9 4.18 -1.98 10.24
N GLN A 10 3.50 -1.41 11.22
CA GLN A 10 3.76 -0.07 11.74
C GLN A 10 5.18 0.09 12.27
N SER A 11 5.68 -0.88 13.03
CA SER A 11 6.94 -0.74 13.75
C SER A 11 8.17 -1.05 12.90
N PHE A 12 8.06 -1.97 11.95
CA PHE A 12 9.23 -2.53 11.25
C PHE A 12 9.23 -2.32 9.74
N ILE A 13 8.06 -2.14 9.11
CA ILE A 13 7.94 -2.01 7.66
C ILE A 13 7.73 -0.55 7.26
N ALA A 14 6.67 0.08 7.78
CA ALA A 14 6.32 1.46 7.43
C ALA A 14 7.47 2.46 7.63
N PRO A 15 8.25 2.42 8.73
CA PRO A 15 9.32 3.40 8.95
C PRO A 15 10.44 3.27 7.92
N LYS A 16 10.78 2.04 7.49
CA LYS A 16 11.82 1.80 6.48
C LYS A 16 11.41 2.34 5.12
N ILE A 17 10.16 2.13 4.74
CA ILE A 17 9.62 2.69 3.49
C ILE A 17 9.59 4.23 3.60
N ALA A 18 9.11 4.78 4.71
CA ALA A 18 9.09 6.22 4.93
C ALA A 18 10.48 6.86 4.79
N THR A 19 11.52 6.29 5.40
CA THR A 19 12.91 6.77 5.25
C THR A 19 13.34 6.82 3.78
N VAL A 20 13.07 5.77 3.00
CA VAL A 20 13.44 5.73 1.57
C VAL A 20 12.70 6.82 0.79
N PHE A 21 11.41 7.01 1.05
CA PHE A 21 10.59 7.98 0.32
C PHE A 21 10.88 9.43 0.71
N GLU A 22 11.16 9.67 1.98
CA GLU A 22 11.64 10.97 2.46
C GLU A 22 12.94 11.38 1.77
N GLN A 23 13.89 10.44 1.65
CA GLN A 23 15.21 10.71 1.08
C GLN A 23 15.22 10.79 -0.45
N HIS A 24 14.52 9.89 -1.12
CA HIS A 24 14.65 9.71 -2.58
C HIS A 24 13.48 10.29 -3.38
N THR A 25 12.31 10.50 -2.77
CA THR A 25 11.13 11.03 -3.45
C THR A 25 10.38 12.08 -2.59
N PRO A 26 11.06 13.15 -2.13
CA PRO A 26 10.52 14.08 -1.14
C PRO A 26 9.21 14.77 -1.58
N LYS A 27 9.02 15.02 -2.89
CA LYS A 27 7.75 15.57 -3.41
C LYS A 27 6.57 14.64 -3.15
N HIS A 28 6.80 13.33 -3.30
CA HIS A 28 5.82 12.30 -3.00
C HIS A 28 5.52 12.27 -1.50
N TRP A 29 6.58 12.21 -0.70
CA TRP A 29 6.48 12.20 0.76
C TRP A 29 5.67 13.40 1.28
N MET A 30 5.90 14.59 0.73
CA MET A 30 5.12 15.78 1.08
C MET A 30 3.63 15.67 0.70
N ALA A 31 3.28 14.99 -0.40
CA ALA A 31 1.89 14.77 -0.77
C ALA A 31 1.19 13.82 0.21
N VAL A 32 1.90 12.77 0.63
CA VAL A 32 1.46 11.80 1.65
C VAL A 32 1.21 12.51 2.98
N LEU A 33 2.15 13.35 3.44
CA LEU A 33 2.03 14.10 4.70
C LEU A 33 0.84 15.07 4.73
N LYS A 34 0.47 15.66 3.58
CA LYS A 34 -0.73 16.52 3.50
C LYS A 34 -2.01 15.74 3.78
N VAL A 35 -2.12 14.53 3.26
CA VAL A 35 -3.27 13.66 3.54
C VAL A 35 -3.23 13.14 4.96
N TYR A 36 -2.05 12.79 5.46
CA TYR A 36 -1.89 12.40 6.86
C TYR A 36 -2.33 13.50 7.82
N ALA A 37 -1.96 14.77 7.59
CA ALA A 37 -2.41 15.88 8.41
C ALA A 37 -3.94 16.02 8.44
N ARG A 38 -4.61 15.74 7.32
CA ARG A 38 -6.09 15.70 7.27
C ARG A 38 -6.64 14.52 8.07
N VAL A 39 -6.10 13.33 7.88
CA VAL A 39 -6.52 12.12 8.61
C VAL A 39 -6.36 12.33 10.11
N GLN A 40 -5.24 12.91 10.55
CA GLN A 40 -5.03 13.30 11.94
C GLN A 40 -6.05 14.34 12.42
N LYS A 41 -6.51 15.26 11.57
CA LYS A 41 -7.58 16.20 11.95
C LYS A 41 -8.95 15.53 12.09
N CYS A 42 -9.29 14.60 11.20
CA CYS A 42 -10.61 13.99 11.12
C CYS A 42 -10.78 12.77 12.03
N LEU A 43 -9.73 11.97 12.19
CA LEU A 43 -9.77 10.63 12.81
C LEU A 43 -8.82 10.50 14.00
N ARG A 44 -8.34 11.62 14.57
CA ARG A 44 -7.40 11.61 15.71
C ARG A 44 -7.83 10.68 16.83
N HIS A 45 -9.11 10.77 17.19
CA HIS A 45 -9.65 10.02 18.32
C HIS A 45 -9.57 8.52 18.08
N SER A 46 -10.05 8.05 16.93
CA SER A 46 -9.97 6.64 16.53
C SER A 46 -8.52 6.13 16.42
N ILE A 47 -7.59 6.98 15.97
CA ILE A 47 -6.17 6.64 15.95
C ILE A 47 -5.62 6.47 17.37
N LEU A 48 -6.00 7.34 18.31
CA LEU A 48 -5.56 7.21 19.71
C LEU A 48 -6.14 5.96 20.39
N GLU A 49 -7.35 5.54 20.03
CA GLU A 49 -7.95 4.29 20.51
C GLU A 49 -7.26 3.05 19.93
N CYS A 50 -6.73 3.16 18.70
CA CYS A 50 -6.09 2.06 17.98
C CYS A 50 -4.76 2.50 17.33
N PRO A 51 -3.70 2.77 18.13
CA PRO A 51 -2.48 3.40 17.61
C PRO A 51 -1.76 2.60 16.53
N MET A 52 -1.90 1.28 16.53
CA MET A 52 -1.30 0.39 15.52
C MET A 52 -1.87 0.58 14.11
N THR A 53 -2.97 1.32 13.95
CA THR A 53 -3.51 1.69 12.63
C THR A 53 -2.81 2.91 12.03
N ASP A 54 -2.02 3.65 12.82
CA ASP A 54 -1.28 4.80 12.33
C ASP A 54 0.06 4.38 11.72
N MET A 55 0.11 4.38 10.39
CA MET A 55 1.30 4.01 9.61
C MET A 55 2.22 5.21 9.33
N GLY A 56 2.13 6.28 10.14
CA GLY A 56 2.92 7.51 9.95
C GLY A 56 2.56 8.24 8.66
N GLY A 57 1.32 8.08 8.22
CA GLY A 57 0.81 8.66 6.97
C GLY A 57 1.16 7.90 5.70
N LEU A 58 2.07 6.91 5.74
CA LEU A 58 2.60 6.25 4.54
C LEU A 58 1.50 5.60 3.66
N PHE A 59 0.52 4.97 4.30
CA PHE A 59 -0.68 4.42 3.70
C PHE A 59 -1.79 4.34 4.75
N PHE A 60 -3.03 4.16 4.32
CA PHE A 60 -4.21 4.18 5.21
C PHE A 60 -5.06 2.91 5.15
N ALA A 61 -4.75 2.02 4.20
CA ALA A 61 -5.38 0.72 4.08
C ALA A 61 -4.34 -0.38 3.88
N LEU A 62 -4.63 -1.56 4.40
CA LEU A 62 -3.84 -2.78 4.22
C LEU A 62 -4.77 -3.92 3.83
N ALA A 63 -4.54 -4.49 2.65
CA ALA A 63 -5.19 -5.71 2.19
C ALA A 63 -4.22 -6.89 2.28
N MET A 64 -4.74 -8.06 2.62
CA MET A 64 -3.99 -9.31 2.65
C MET A 64 -4.70 -10.32 1.74
N LYS A 65 -3.95 -10.99 0.87
CA LYS A 65 -4.48 -12.06 0.02
C LYS A 65 -3.51 -13.23 -0.08
N GLU A 66 -4.02 -14.44 -0.02
CA GLU A 66 -3.30 -15.65 -0.42
C GLU A 66 -3.51 -15.85 -1.92
N SER A 67 -2.44 -15.79 -2.70
CA SER A 67 -2.56 -15.33 -4.09
C SER A 67 -3.14 -16.37 -5.07
N ARG A 68 -4.08 -15.89 -5.92
CA ARG A 68 -4.11 -16.05 -7.40
C ARG A 68 -4.84 -14.84 -8.01
N SER A 69 -4.12 -13.88 -8.59
CA SER A 69 -4.72 -12.81 -9.38
C SER A 69 -4.06 -12.79 -10.76
N SER A 70 -4.68 -13.53 -11.68
CA SER A 70 -4.19 -13.74 -13.05
C SER A 70 -4.78 -12.76 -14.07
N LEU A 71 -5.81 -12.01 -13.68
CA LEU A 71 -6.41 -10.99 -14.55
C LEU A 71 -5.57 -9.72 -14.51
N ILE A 72 -5.43 -9.08 -15.67
CA ILE A 72 -4.78 -7.78 -15.81
C ILE A 72 -5.78 -6.71 -15.38
N TYR A 73 -5.39 -5.85 -14.43
CA TYR A 73 -6.23 -4.76 -13.95
C TYR A 73 -5.41 -3.50 -13.60
N ILE A 74 -6.12 -2.40 -13.39
CA ILE A 74 -5.61 -1.13 -12.84
C ILE A 74 -6.43 -0.83 -11.59
N ASP A 75 -5.77 -0.42 -10.51
CA ASP A 75 -6.45 -0.01 -9.28
C ASP A 75 -6.96 1.43 -9.42
N TRP A 76 -8.12 1.59 -10.04
CA TRP A 76 -8.68 2.91 -10.38
C TRP A 76 -8.94 3.82 -9.18
N ASN A 77 -9.20 3.24 -8.01
CA ASN A 77 -9.45 3.99 -6.78
C ASN A 77 -8.16 4.39 -6.06
N ASP A 78 -6.99 3.92 -6.49
CA ASP A 78 -5.73 4.42 -5.95
C ASP A 78 -5.41 5.80 -6.51
N ASN A 79 -4.63 6.58 -5.75
CA ASN A 79 -4.22 7.89 -6.20
C ASN A 79 -3.08 7.81 -7.24
N ARG A 80 -3.16 8.61 -8.30
CA ARG A 80 -2.16 8.65 -9.40
C ARG A 80 -0.76 9.12 -9.00
N VAL A 81 -0.63 9.77 -7.84
CA VAL A 81 0.64 10.28 -7.32
C VAL A 81 1.07 9.59 -6.04
N ILE A 82 0.30 8.61 -5.50
CA ILE A 82 0.70 7.78 -4.36
C ILE A 82 1.04 6.35 -4.80
N TYR A 83 2.13 5.81 -4.26
CA TYR A 83 2.49 4.41 -4.48
C TYR A 83 1.67 3.51 -3.55
N ALA A 84 1.17 2.42 -4.11
CA ALA A 84 0.86 1.23 -3.33
C ALA A 84 2.15 0.49 -3.03
N TYR A 85 2.24 -0.09 -1.84
CA TYR A 85 3.39 -0.87 -1.38
C TYR A 85 2.98 -2.34 -1.26
N ILE A 86 3.73 -3.20 -1.92
CA ILE A 86 3.45 -4.62 -2.01
C ILE A 86 4.63 -5.37 -1.42
N PHE A 87 4.36 -6.23 -0.45
CA PHE A 87 5.35 -7.19 0.06
C PHE A 87 4.70 -8.55 0.26
N ALA A 88 5.51 -9.59 0.33
CA ALA A 88 5.03 -10.95 0.47
C ALA A 88 5.83 -11.71 1.51
N VAL A 89 5.17 -12.66 2.17
CA VAL A 89 5.73 -13.54 3.19
C VAL A 89 5.41 -15.00 2.86
N ARG A 90 6.04 -15.94 3.60
CA ARG A 90 6.06 -17.41 3.40
C ARG A 90 7.05 -17.82 2.29
N ASP A 91 7.00 -19.10 1.92
CA ASP A 91 7.87 -19.73 0.94
C ASP A 91 7.08 -20.02 -0.34
N TRP A 92 7.52 -19.45 -1.46
CA TRP A 92 6.89 -19.63 -2.76
C TRP A 92 7.87 -19.54 -3.93
N GLU A 93 7.45 -20.08 -5.07
CA GLU A 93 8.11 -19.87 -6.35
C GLU A 93 7.13 -19.35 -7.41
N GLY A 94 7.65 -18.63 -8.40
CA GLY A 94 6.82 -17.98 -9.42
C GLY A 94 6.23 -16.67 -8.92
N GLY A 95 4.99 -16.34 -9.30
CA GLY A 95 4.30 -15.18 -8.72
C GLY A 95 4.86 -13.80 -9.11
N LYS A 96 5.61 -13.68 -10.22
CA LYS A 96 6.21 -12.41 -10.62
C LYS A 96 5.13 -11.33 -10.78
N PHE A 97 5.39 -10.12 -10.30
CA PHE A 97 4.55 -8.95 -10.55
C PHE A 97 4.82 -8.49 -11.99
N CYS A 98 3.80 -8.55 -12.83
CA CYS A 98 3.93 -8.30 -14.26
C CYS A 98 3.27 -6.97 -14.61
N ILE A 99 3.96 -6.16 -15.42
CA ILE A 99 3.46 -4.90 -15.96
C ILE A 99 3.48 -5.02 -17.49
N PRO A 100 2.41 -5.55 -18.12
CA PRO A 100 2.40 -5.89 -19.55
C PRO A 100 2.77 -4.73 -20.46
N GLN A 101 2.21 -3.55 -20.19
CA GLN A 101 2.42 -2.35 -21.00
C GLN A 101 3.88 -1.87 -21.03
N LEU A 102 4.71 -2.30 -20.06
CA LEU A 102 6.14 -1.99 -20.01
C LEU A 102 7.01 -3.19 -20.40
N GLY A 103 6.43 -4.38 -20.62
CA GLY A 103 7.17 -5.61 -20.83
C GLY A 103 7.99 -6.06 -19.60
N ILE A 104 7.68 -5.55 -18.39
CA ILE A 104 8.47 -5.78 -17.18
C ILE A 104 7.87 -6.91 -16.33
N LYS A 105 8.75 -7.74 -15.75
CA LYS A 105 8.42 -8.76 -14.76
C LYS A 105 9.32 -8.61 -13.54
N ILE A 106 8.74 -8.37 -12.38
CA ILE A 106 9.47 -8.12 -11.13
C ILE A 106 9.26 -9.32 -10.20
N PRO A 107 10.32 -10.09 -9.88
CA PRO A 107 10.24 -11.10 -8.84
C PRO A 107 10.26 -10.41 -7.48
N VAL A 108 9.09 -10.21 -6.86
CA VAL A 108 9.04 -9.79 -5.45
C VAL A 108 9.48 -10.97 -4.61
N GLN A 109 10.50 -10.79 -3.77
CA GLN A 109 11.05 -11.81 -2.86
C GLN A 109 10.79 -11.45 -1.40
N LEU A 110 11.02 -12.41 -0.50
CA LEU A 110 10.96 -12.18 0.93
C LEU A 110 11.93 -11.06 1.35
N GLY A 111 11.47 -10.15 2.20
CA GLY A 111 12.26 -9.00 2.65
C GLY A 111 12.28 -7.81 1.69
N GLN A 112 11.64 -7.93 0.51
CA GLN A 112 11.50 -6.83 -0.44
C GLN A 112 10.13 -6.15 -0.33
N VAL A 113 10.11 -4.85 -0.63
CA VAL A 113 8.89 -4.08 -0.84
C VAL A 113 8.93 -3.53 -2.26
N LEU A 114 7.88 -3.79 -3.03
CA LEU A 114 7.63 -3.19 -4.32
C LEU A 114 6.73 -1.96 -4.15
N ALA A 115 7.20 -0.78 -4.56
CA ALA A 115 6.37 0.41 -4.67
C ALA A 115 5.87 0.56 -6.12
N VAL A 116 4.57 0.72 -6.32
CA VAL A 116 3.95 0.83 -7.65
C VAL A 116 2.82 1.86 -7.67
N LEU A 117 2.74 2.67 -8.73
CA LEU A 117 1.59 3.54 -8.99
C LEU A 117 0.47 2.69 -9.61
N ALA A 118 -0.29 1.99 -8.76
CA ALA A 118 -1.24 0.95 -9.19
C ALA A 118 -2.42 1.49 -10.05
N CYS A 119 -2.75 2.78 -9.93
CA CYS A 119 -3.72 3.49 -10.77
C CYS A 119 -3.15 3.91 -12.16
N VAL A 120 -1.84 3.79 -12.36
CA VAL A 120 -1.14 4.21 -13.59
C VAL A 120 -0.68 3.01 -14.43
N VAL A 121 -0.28 1.92 -13.78
CA VAL A 121 0.22 0.74 -14.47
C VAL A 121 -0.73 -0.44 -14.38
N ALA A 122 -1.15 -0.96 -15.54
CA ALA A 122 -1.87 -2.22 -15.60
C ALA A 122 -0.94 -3.34 -15.16
N HIS A 123 -1.42 -4.17 -14.26
CA HIS A 123 -0.59 -5.19 -13.63
C HIS A 123 -1.38 -6.45 -13.29
N PHE A 124 -0.64 -7.54 -13.09
CA PHE A 124 -1.18 -8.81 -12.61
C PHE A 124 -0.07 -9.64 -11.95
N SER A 125 -0.43 -10.72 -11.25
CA SER A 125 0.56 -11.70 -10.78
C SER A 125 0.64 -12.86 -11.76
N ALA A 126 1.85 -13.17 -12.23
CA ALA A 126 2.09 -14.45 -12.88
C ALA A 126 1.68 -15.62 -11.95
N PRO A 127 1.33 -16.78 -12.51
CA PRO A 127 1.04 -17.96 -11.69
C PRO A 127 2.19 -18.32 -10.75
N MET A 128 1.85 -18.76 -9.56
CA MET A 128 2.79 -19.46 -8.69
C MET A 128 3.00 -20.87 -9.20
N THR A 129 4.23 -21.37 -9.08
CA THR A 129 4.57 -22.75 -9.46
C THR A 129 4.51 -23.69 -8.26
N THR A 130 4.92 -23.21 -7.08
CA THR A 130 4.95 -24.00 -5.83
C THR A 130 4.77 -23.09 -4.60
N GLY A 131 4.45 -23.71 -3.46
CA GLY A 131 4.41 -23.06 -2.15
C GLY A 131 3.16 -22.24 -1.85
N HIS A 132 3.26 -21.43 -0.79
CA HIS A 132 2.19 -20.55 -0.30
C HIS A 132 2.70 -19.12 -0.25
N ARG A 133 1.95 -18.18 -0.83
CA ARG A 133 2.33 -16.77 -0.83
C ARG A 133 1.21 -15.93 -0.26
N ILE A 134 1.52 -15.27 0.84
CA ILE A 134 0.63 -14.26 1.43
C ILE A 134 1.17 -12.91 0.99
N VAL A 135 0.36 -12.19 0.22
CA VAL A 135 0.69 -10.86 -0.31
C VAL A 135 -0.04 -9.81 0.51
N PHE A 136 0.70 -8.81 0.97
CA PHE A 136 0.19 -7.61 1.59
C PHE A 136 0.25 -6.46 0.59
N ILE A 137 -0.84 -5.72 0.49
CA ILE A 137 -0.96 -4.53 -0.37
C ILE A 137 -1.37 -3.38 0.55
N CYS A 138 -0.49 -2.41 0.67
CA CYS A 138 -0.68 -1.22 1.48
C CYS A 138 -0.92 -0.04 0.55
N PHE A 139 -2.07 0.63 0.66
CA PHE A 139 -2.48 1.62 -0.33
C PHE A 139 -3.23 2.78 0.31
N THR A 140 -3.43 3.82 -0.50
CA THR A 140 -4.21 5.00 -0.15
C THR A 140 -5.24 5.28 -1.22
N ASP A 141 -6.50 5.20 -0.83
CA ASP A 141 -7.63 5.46 -1.70
C ASP A 141 -7.72 6.95 -2.06
N ILE A 142 -8.16 7.24 -3.29
CA ILE A 142 -8.30 8.57 -3.87
C ILE A 142 -9.33 9.43 -3.12
N LEU A 143 -10.31 8.85 -2.43
CA LEU A 143 -11.30 9.58 -1.64
C LEU A 143 -10.65 10.32 -0.46
N LEU A 144 -9.58 9.76 0.11
CA LEU A 144 -8.79 10.46 1.14
C LEU A 144 -8.09 11.70 0.57
N PHE A 145 -7.82 11.71 -0.73
CA PHE A 145 -7.25 12.85 -1.47
C PHE A 145 -8.30 13.87 -1.93
N GLN A 146 -9.42 13.41 -2.50
CA GLN A 146 -10.42 14.31 -3.09
C GLN A 146 -10.99 15.29 -2.07
N HIS A 147 -10.92 14.95 -0.78
CA HIS A 147 -11.40 15.80 0.30
C HIS A 147 -10.34 16.70 0.92
N THR A 148 -9.09 16.74 0.44
CA THR A 148 -8.21 17.87 0.82
C THR A 148 -8.74 19.23 0.32
N HIS A 149 -9.79 19.22 -0.50
CA HIS A 149 -10.68 20.36 -0.77
C HIS A 149 -11.96 20.32 0.11
N PRO A 150 -12.44 21.48 0.61
CA PRO A 150 -13.20 21.59 1.86
C PRO A 150 -14.67 21.09 1.90
N LYS A 151 -15.13 20.19 1.01
CA LYS A 151 -16.59 20.01 0.81
C LYS A 151 -17.22 18.61 0.91
N PHE A 152 -16.56 17.56 1.40
CA PHE A 152 -17.21 16.24 1.45
C PHE A 152 -16.72 15.35 2.61
N PHE A 153 -17.64 14.54 3.16
CA PHE A 153 -17.48 13.61 4.29
C PHE A 153 -17.54 12.15 3.79
N ILE A 154 -16.80 11.24 4.43
CA ILE A 154 -16.85 9.80 4.13
C ILE A 154 -17.55 9.06 5.28
N VAL A 155 -18.47 8.17 4.91
CA VAL A 155 -19.03 7.09 5.72
C VAL A 155 -18.16 5.86 5.53
N VAL A 156 -17.69 5.25 6.61
CA VAL A 156 -17.00 3.96 6.60
C VAL A 156 -18.03 2.88 6.91
N THR A 157 -18.19 1.90 6.03
CA THR A 157 -18.97 0.67 6.25
C THR A 157 -18.09 -0.44 6.81
#